data_AF-A0A387BVP5-F1
#
_entry.id   AF-A0A387BVP5-F1
#
_cell.length_a   1.000
_cell.length_b   1.000
_cell.length_c   1.000
_cell.angle_alpha   90.00
_cell.angle_beta   90.00
_cell.angle_gamma   90.00
#
_symmetry.space_group_name_H-M   'P 1'
#
loop_
_entity.id
_entity.type
_entity.pdbx_description
1 polymer ?
#
loop_
_entity_poly.entity_id
_entity_poly.type
_entity_poly.pdbx_seq_one_letter_code
_entity_poly.pdbx_strand_id
1 'polypeptide(L)'
;MDWPELADQHIHFVWVKATEGSRFRDPRFAANWAGAHAAGSSSAPYHVVNMDSPGSDRAEEIVAVPSRTTSSTKSSTPLSGMTERSTSPTPSLPWSASQ
;
A
#
# COMPACT_ATOMS: atom_id res chain seq x y z
N MET A 1 4.59 10.80 17.14
CA MET A 1 5.41 10.85 15.91
C MET A 1 4.72 11.84 15.01
N ASP A 2 5.45 12.83 14.50
CA ASP A 2 4.89 13.85 13.62
C ASP A 2 4.99 13.35 12.17
N TRP A 3 3.92 12.72 11.70
CA TRP A 3 3.88 12.13 10.36
C TRP A 3 3.86 13.17 9.23
N PRO A 4 3.17 14.33 9.37
CA PRO A 4 3.30 15.44 8.43
C PRO A 4 4.75 15.87 8.18
N GLU A 5 5.54 16.07 9.23
CA GLU A 5 6.95 16.46 9.08
C GLU A 5 7.79 15.38 8.38
N LEU A 6 7.48 14.10 8.60
CA LEU A 6 8.20 12.98 7.97
C LEU A 6 7.80 12.77 6.50
N ALA A 7 6.62 13.23 6.08
CA ALA A 7 6.19 13.14 4.69
C ALA A 7 7.09 13.98 3.76
N ASP A 8 7.54 15.13 4.25
CA ASP A 8 8.44 16.04 3.52
C ASP A 8 9.88 15.48 3.42
N GLN A 9 10.22 14.49 4.23
CA GLN A 9 11.55 13.86 4.25
C GLN A 9 11.67 12.69 3.25
N HIS A 10 10.60 12.41 2.50
CA HIS A 10 10.57 11.35 1.47
C HIS A 10 10.98 9.96 2.01
N ILE A 11 10.56 9.64 3.24
CA ILE A 11 10.80 8.31 3.80
C ILE A 11 9.93 7.29 3.07
N HIS A 12 10.56 6.34 2.39
CA HIS A 12 9.85 5.33 1.61
C HIS A 12 9.35 4.14 2.44
N PHE A 13 10.01 3.84 3.57
CA PHE A 13 9.69 2.68 4.39
C PHE A 13 9.91 2.92 5.88
N VAL A 14 9.03 2.39 6.73
CA VAL A 14 9.11 2.52 8.19
C VAL A 14 8.85 1.19 8.91
N TRP A 15 9.69 0.84 9.86
CA TRP A 15 9.41 -0.22 10.82
C TRP A 15 8.59 0.33 11.98
N VAL A 16 7.47 -0.33 12.29
CA VAL A 16 6.57 0.07 13.37
C VAL A 16 6.60 -0.99 14.46
N LYS A 17 6.97 -0.60 15.67
CA LYS A 17 6.95 -1.52 16.81
C LYS A 17 5.53 -1.96 17.05
N ALA A 18 5.33 -3.27 17.12
CA ALA A 18 4.03 -3.83 17.37
C ALA A 18 3.97 -4.51 18.73
N THR A 19 5.00 -5.27 19.09
CA THR A 19 5.00 -6.10 20.29
C THR A 19 6.37 -6.20 20.95
N GLU A 20 6.41 -6.56 22.24
CA GLU A 20 7.64 -6.80 23.00
C GLU A 20 7.44 -7.93 24.03
N GLY A 21 8.35 -8.91 24.01
CA GLY A 21 8.26 -10.10 24.85
C GLY A 21 6.91 -10.81 24.68
N SER A 22 6.50 -11.63 25.65
CA SER A 22 5.30 -12.46 25.44
C SER A 22 3.95 -11.77 25.67
N ARG A 23 3.93 -10.52 26.17
CA ARG A 23 2.68 -9.88 26.65
C ARG A 23 2.49 -8.42 26.28
N PHE A 24 3.53 -7.71 25.84
CA PHE A 24 3.39 -6.28 25.57
C PHE A 24 2.99 -6.06 24.12
N ARG A 25 1.88 -5.33 23.93
CA ARG A 25 1.44 -4.81 22.64
C ARG A 25 1.60 -3.30 22.67
N ASP A 26 2.24 -2.73 21.66
CA ASP A 26 2.47 -1.30 21.60
C ASP A 26 1.14 -0.56 21.38
N PRO A 27 0.67 0.26 22.34
CA PRO A 27 -0.60 0.97 22.20
C PRO A 27 -0.58 2.02 21.06
N ARG A 28 0.60 2.39 20.57
CA ARG A 28 0.78 3.33 19.46
C ARG A 28 0.86 2.63 18.11
N PHE A 29 0.87 1.29 18.06
CA PHE A 29 1.02 0.53 16.81
C PHE A 29 0.02 0.99 15.74
N ALA A 30 -1.28 1.01 16.07
CA ALA A 30 -2.31 1.39 15.12
C ALA A 30 -2.18 2.85 14.63
N ALA A 31 -1.85 3.77 15.53
CA ALA A 31 -1.68 5.18 15.19
C ALA A 31 -0.44 5.41 14.31
N ASN A 32 0.68 4.75 14.61
CA ASN A 32 1.90 4.84 13.82
C ASN A 32 1.76 4.13 12.47
N TRP A 33 1.04 3.00 12.43
CA TRP A 33 0.73 2.29 11.19
C TRP A 33 -0.08 3.17 10.23
N ALA A 34 -1.16 3.78 10.74
CA ALA A 34 -1.99 4.69 9.94
C ALA A 34 -1.22 5.95 9.51
N GLY A 35 -0.41 6.52 10.42
CA GLY A 35 0.39 7.71 10.15
C GLY A 35 1.46 7.49 9.08
N ALA A 36 2.19 6.37 9.12
CA ALA A 36 3.19 6.01 8.11
C ALA A 36 2.56 5.93 6.71
N HIS A 37 1.39 5.28 6.61
CA HIS A 37 0.66 5.19 5.36
C HIS A 37 0.13 6.54 4.88
N ALA A 38 -0.38 7.39 5.78
CA ALA A 38 -0.84 8.73 5.44
C ALA A 38 0.30 9.63 4.94
N ALA A 39 1.52 9.43 5.45
CA ALA A 39 2.74 10.09 4.98
C ALA A 39 3.28 9.52 3.65
N GLY A 40 2.61 8.51 3.07
CA GLY A 40 3.01 7.89 1.81
C GLY A 40 4.09 6.81 1.94
N SER A 41 4.48 6.45 3.17
CA SER A 41 5.46 5.39 3.43
C SER A 41 4.80 4.01 3.47
N SER A 42 5.54 3.01 2.97
CA SER A 42 5.21 1.61 3.27
C SER A 42 5.69 1.26 4.69
N SER A 43 5.05 0.28 5.33
CA SER A 43 5.40 -0.10 6.71
C SER A 43 5.38 -1.59 6.95
N ALA A 44 6.20 -2.04 7.91
CA ALA A 44 6.16 -3.40 8.44
C ALA A 44 6.19 -3.42 9.97
N PRO A 45 5.45 -4.34 10.61
CA PRO A 45 5.49 -4.50 12.06
C PRO A 45 6.80 -5.19 12.47
N TYR A 46 7.28 -4.88 13.67
CA TYR A 46 8.35 -5.67 14.30
C TYR A 46 8.05 -5.99 15.77
N HIS A 47 8.64 -7.09 16.24
CA HIS A 47 8.57 -7.56 17.61
C HIS A 47 9.95 -7.45 18.28
N VAL A 48 9.99 -7.02 19.53
CA VAL A 48 11.21 -7.00 20.35
C VAL A 48 11.24 -8.25 21.22
N VAL A 49 12.23 -9.11 21.02
CA VAL A 49 12.40 -10.34 21.82
C VAL A 49 13.10 -10.00 23.14
N ASN A 50 12.47 -10.36 24.26
CA ASN A 50 13.09 -10.29 25.59
C ASN A 50 13.54 -11.69 26.02
N MET A 51 14.82 -11.82 26.37
CA MET A 51 15.47 -13.11 26.71
C MET A 51 15.03 -13.68 28.08
N ASP A 52 14.36 -12.89 28.91
CA ASP A 52 13.87 -13.30 30.26
C ASP A 52 12.53 -14.05 30.22
N SER A 53 11.97 -14.31 29.04
CA SER A 53 10.77 -15.14 28.88
C SER A 53 11.19 -16.56 28.48
N PRO A 54 10.61 -17.64 29.05
CA PRO A 54 10.92 -19.00 28.62
C PRO A 54 10.65 -19.09 27.10
N GLY A 55 11.67 -19.47 26.32
CA GLY A 55 11.69 -19.43 24.85
C GLY A 55 10.60 -20.23 24.13
N SER A 56 9.71 -20.88 24.89
CA SER A 56 8.48 -21.53 24.46
C SER A 56 7.30 -20.58 24.26
N ASP A 57 7.38 -19.31 24.69
CA ASP A 57 6.39 -18.27 24.38
C ASP A 57 6.63 -17.71 22.95
N ARG A 58 6.50 -18.64 21.99
CA ARG A 58 6.01 -18.50 20.61
C ARG A 58 6.28 -17.20 19.85
N ALA A 59 7.06 -17.36 18.79
CA ALA A 59 7.02 -16.58 17.54
C ALA A 59 5.65 -16.63 16.80
N GLU A 60 4.56 -16.96 17.50
CA GLU A 60 3.18 -16.97 16.99
C GLU A 60 2.44 -15.67 17.32
N GLU A 61 3.13 -14.67 17.90
CA GLU A 61 2.58 -13.32 18.04
C GLU A 61 2.55 -12.62 16.67
N ILE A 62 1.68 -13.15 15.81
CA ILE A 62 1.34 -12.60 14.52
C ILE A 62 0.56 -11.32 14.80
N VAL A 63 1.23 -10.19 14.57
CA VAL A 63 0.59 -8.88 14.57
C VAL A 63 -0.45 -8.88 13.45
N ALA A 64 -1.73 -8.86 13.82
CA ALA A 64 -2.80 -8.65 12.86
C ALA A 64 -2.64 -7.26 12.26
N VAL A 65 -2.20 -7.20 10.99
CA VAL A 65 -2.09 -5.95 10.25
C VAL A 65 -3.50 -5.45 9.95
N PRO A 66 -3.87 -4.22 10.36
CA PRO A 66 -5.20 -3.69 10.09
C PRO A 66 -5.51 -3.71 8.60
N SER A 67 -6.68 -4.24 8.24
CA SER A 67 -7.10 -4.40 6.85
C SER A 67 -7.35 -3.06 6.19
N ARG A 68 -6.89 -2.92 4.94
CA ARG A 68 -7.03 -1.69 4.16
C ARG A 68 -8.46 -1.55 3.63
N THR A 69 -9.16 -0.47 3.95
CA THR A 69 -10.37 -0.07 3.20
C THR A 69 -9.96 0.94 2.13
N THR A 70 -9.63 0.48 0.93
CA THR A 70 -9.44 1.39 -0.22
C THR A 70 -10.78 1.80 -0.79
N SER A 71 -11.36 2.89 -0.29
CA SER A 71 -12.34 3.67 -1.03
C SER A 71 -11.61 4.60 -2.01
N SER A 72 -10.91 4.02 -2.99
CA SER A 72 -10.39 4.76 -4.15
C SER A 72 -11.48 4.83 -5.20
N THR A 73 -12.54 5.59 -4.92
CA THR A 73 -13.42 6.11 -5.97
C THR A 73 -12.84 7.46 -6.41
N LYS A 74 -11.75 7.44 -7.17
CA LYS A 74 -11.57 8.50 -8.17
C LYS A 74 -12.63 8.22 -9.23
N SER A 75 -13.81 8.81 -9.03
CA SER A 75 -14.86 8.87 -10.03
C SER A 75 -14.29 9.59 -11.25
N SER A 76 -13.78 8.83 -12.21
CA SER A 76 -13.52 9.35 -13.55
C SER A 76 -14.87 9.85 -14.07
N THR A 77 -15.00 11.16 -14.18
CA THR A 77 -16.13 11.79 -14.87
C THR A 77 -16.31 11.10 -16.22
N PRO A 78 -17.46 10.47 -16.53
CA PRO A 78 -17.71 10.08 -17.89
C PRO A 78 -17.80 11.38 -18.70
N LEU A 79 -16.84 11.61 -19.59
CA LEU A 79 -16.96 12.66 -20.60
C LEU A 79 -18.08 12.21 -21.54
N SER A 80 -19.32 12.54 -21.17
CA SER A 80 -20.50 12.32 -21.96
C SER A 80 -20.59 13.43 -23.00
N GLY A 81 -20.47 13.06 -24.27
CA GLY A 81 -20.82 13.95 -25.38
C GLY A 81 -19.79 14.03 -26.49
N MET A 82 -19.68 12.99 -27.31
CA MET A 82 -19.32 13.10 -28.74
C MET A 82 -19.97 11.92 -29.50
N THR A 83 -21.28 12.03 -29.66
CA THR A 83 -22.08 11.56 -30.82
C THR A 83 -21.45 12.24 -32.08
N GLU A 84 -21.22 11.66 -33.27
CA GLU A 84 -21.90 10.64 -34.05
C GLU A 84 -21.01 10.26 -35.27
N ARG A 85 -21.23 9.05 -35.83
CA ARG A 85 -21.00 8.59 -37.22
C ARG A 85 -19.87 9.21 -38.07
N SER A 86 -18.96 8.35 -38.56
CA SER A 86 -18.75 8.25 -40.02
C SER A 86 -18.01 6.96 -40.42
N THR A 87 -18.45 6.43 -41.55
CA THR A 87 -18.13 5.17 -42.22
C THR A 87 -16.65 4.94 -42.55
N SER A 88 -16.20 3.70 -42.40
CA SER A 88 -14.97 3.18 -43.01
C SER A 88 -15.02 3.27 -44.54
N PRO A 89 -13.88 3.60 -45.18
CA PRO A 89 -13.53 2.93 -46.42
C PRO A 89 -12.16 2.27 -46.29
N THR A 90 -12.12 0.96 -46.54
CA THR A 90 -10.90 0.20 -46.81
C THR A 90 -10.20 0.77 -48.04
N PRO A 91 -8.88 1.05 -47.99
CA PRO A 91 -8.06 1.13 -49.19
C PRO A 91 -7.20 -0.14 -49.33
N SER A 92 -7.41 -0.81 -50.45
CA SER A 92 -6.66 -1.97 -50.95
C SER A 92 -5.16 -1.69 -51.09
N LEU A 93 -4.32 -2.64 -50.67
CA LEU A 93 -2.87 -2.64 -50.89
C LEU A 93 -2.53 -2.85 -52.37
N PRO A 94 -1.51 -2.16 -52.92
CA PRO A 94 -0.83 -2.65 -54.11
C PRO A 94 0.70 -2.55 -54.02
N TRP A 95 1.40 -3.70 -53.93
CA TRP A 95 2.61 -4.09 -54.71
C TRP A 95 3.37 -5.24 -54.00
N SER A 96 3.47 -6.46 -54.58
CA SER A 96 4.45 -7.00 -55.56
C SER A 96 5.90 -7.09 -55.01
N ALA A 97 6.73 -8.13 -55.19
CA ALA A 97 6.70 -9.33 -56.02
C ALA A 97 7.81 -10.34 -55.59
N SER A 98 7.68 -11.58 -56.07
CA SER A 98 8.73 -12.58 -56.43
C SER A 98 9.74 -13.07 -55.38
N GLN A 99 9.63 -14.35 -54.99
CA GLN A 99 10.16 -15.52 -55.73
C GLN A 99 9.37 -16.78 -55.34
#